data_AF-A0A927AGE4-F1
#
_entry.id   AF-A0A927AGE4-F1
#
_cell.length_a   1.000
_cell.length_b   1.000
_cell.length_c   1.000
_cell.angle_alpha   90.00
_cell.angle_beta   90.00
_cell.angle_gamma   90.00
#
_symmetry.space_group_name_H-M   'P 1'
#
loop_
_entity.id
_entity.type
_entity.pdbx_description
1 polymer ?
#
loop_
_entity_poly.entity_id
_entity_poly.type
_entity_poly.pdbx_seq_one_letter_code
_entity_poly.pdbx_strand_id
1 'polypeptide(L)'
;MTRIIIRYYDPSYPYLERAIRSIQGDFDIVVYDDGSNIFPNLAAVKNRCQIRRLEHKGPASTLIQALADAKRENVKQVFILDGDDEALESLLSFLNASLALPYTAVIGQFNDVASPIYQEQGNELFREAIANLKFCPPCFSLKIGDWIQDLPRIFNLVQTEYVSTGTLFLSLFLSGQTGISVAEQVIIWRQHEAQTYRHHHQERHLTVQRIWQIYHQKAFEEYSQILHLNLHDAVAYYNRGNTCSRLGDGQKAIEDYTQALNINPNFPEAYTNRGVARFDLGDSQGAIDDYTLALQLNPNFAAAYNNRGNAHSKLGNYPEAIADLQTSAQLFSVQGDVSNYQRSQNLLAEAYFKMGARLWMQEQIEQAIACYQKALEVKPDFPEAYYDLGMIFQQKGRVAEAMSYYRKLLTIKPEFSKARYQIETILKGYQFSTDWFSRNLDILNEHVKPLFKIPGLNILEIGSWEGRSTCWFLENILIDSYSQITCIDTFAGSLEHQRYERDYLSSIEERFDFNINRTGAAEKVRKIVGKSQQILRSLPLGFYDLVYIDGSHLASDVLEDAVLSWALVKVGGTIIFDDYDFIFAKNTFQNTKVGIDAFISVFSDKIKFIHKSHQILLKKLFS
;
A
#
# COMPACT_ATOMS: atom_id res chain seq x y z
N MET A 1 -37.59 -20.37 28.89
CA MET A 1 -36.77 -19.20 29.22
C MET A 1 -35.67 -19.12 28.18
N THR A 2 -35.58 -17.97 27.53
CA THR A 2 -34.64 -17.69 26.45
C THR A 2 -33.64 -16.68 26.98
N ARG A 3 -32.36 -17.03 26.97
CA ARG A 3 -31.28 -16.22 27.54
C ARG A 3 -30.47 -15.55 26.45
N ILE A 4 -30.12 -14.28 26.66
CA ILE A 4 -29.19 -13.55 25.81
C ILE A 4 -27.93 -13.34 26.64
N ILE A 5 -26.80 -13.84 26.14
CA ILE A 5 -25.48 -13.70 26.74
C ILE A 5 -24.74 -12.64 25.94
N ILE A 6 -24.29 -11.57 26.59
CA ILE A 6 -23.60 -10.46 25.93
C ILE A 6 -22.19 -10.35 26.49
N ARG A 7 -21.22 -10.33 25.58
CA ARG A 7 -19.81 -10.05 25.83
C ARG A 7 -19.39 -8.88 24.94
N TYR A 8 -18.90 -7.82 25.57
CA TYR A 8 -18.72 -6.52 24.94
C TYR A 8 -17.37 -5.93 25.36
N TYR A 9 -16.56 -5.50 24.39
CA TYR A 9 -15.14 -5.17 24.60
C TYR A 9 -14.82 -3.69 24.64
N ASP A 10 -15.76 -2.82 24.27
CA ASP A 10 -15.51 -1.39 24.17
C ASP A 10 -16.30 -0.60 25.25
N PRO A 11 -15.70 -0.29 26.41
CA PRO A 11 -16.39 0.40 27.50
C PRO A 11 -16.73 1.88 27.21
N SER A 12 -16.39 2.41 26.03
CA SER A 12 -16.31 3.86 25.77
C SER A 12 -17.64 4.57 25.49
N TYR A 13 -18.78 3.86 25.31
CA TYR A 13 -20.03 4.49 24.83
C TYR A 13 -21.32 3.97 25.52
N PRO A 14 -22.39 4.80 25.63
CA PRO A 14 -23.69 4.42 26.21
C PRO A 14 -24.54 3.50 25.31
N TYR A 15 -23.95 2.85 24.31
CA TYR A 15 -24.66 2.10 23.27
C TYR A 15 -25.24 0.78 23.80
N LEU A 16 -24.46 0.04 24.60
CA LEU A 16 -24.91 -1.19 25.26
C LEU A 16 -26.14 -0.98 26.15
N GLU A 17 -26.21 0.15 26.87
CA GLU A 17 -27.37 0.51 27.69
C GLU A 17 -28.62 0.71 26.81
N ARG A 18 -28.48 1.48 25.73
CA ARG A 18 -29.57 1.74 24.78
C ARG A 18 -30.06 0.45 24.11
N ALA A 19 -29.13 -0.42 23.73
CA ALA A 19 -29.43 -1.73 23.15
C ALA A 19 -30.26 -2.59 24.10
N ILE A 20 -29.82 -2.76 25.35
CA ILE A 20 -30.56 -3.53 26.37
C ILE A 20 -31.95 -2.93 26.60
N ARG A 21 -32.11 -1.60 26.56
CA ARG A 21 -33.43 -0.94 26.67
C ARG A 21 -34.33 -1.12 25.45
N SER A 22 -33.76 -1.33 24.27
CA SER A 22 -34.52 -1.48 23.02
C SER A 22 -35.03 -2.90 22.76
N ILE A 23 -34.47 -3.91 23.43
CA ILE A 23 -34.94 -5.30 23.33
C ILE A 23 -36.39 -5.38 23.85
N GLN A 24 -37.30 -5.84 23.00
CA GLN A 24 -38.70 -6.09 23.34
C GLN A 24 -38.92 -7.58 23.65
N GLY A 25 -39.54 -7.89 24.80
CA GLY A 25 -39.83 -9.26 25.24
C GLY A 25 -39.16 -9.64 26.57
N ASP A 26 -39.68 -10.67 27.24
CA ASP A 26 -39.16 -11.20 28.51
C ASP A 26 -38.00 -12.19 28.24
N PHE A 27 -36.84 -11.63 27.95
CA PHE A 27 -35.59 -12.37 27.84
C PHE A 27 -34.81 -12.30 29.14
N ASP A 28 -34.12 -13.39 29.46
CA ASP A 28 -33.15 -13.39 30.54
C ASP A 28 -31.81 -12.90 29.99
N ILE A 29 -31.40 -11.68 30.32
CA ILE A 29 -30.20 -11.08 29.74
C ILE A 29 -29.06 -11.18 30.74
N VAL A 30 -27.94 -11.78 30.35
CA VAL A 30 -26.74 -11.91 31.17
C VAL A 30 -25.55 -11.26 30.46
N VAL A 31 -24.93 -10.28 31.11
CA VAL A 31 -23.76 -9.58 30.59
C VAL A 31 -22.51 -10.02 31.34
N TYR A 32 -21.46 -10.39 30.60
CA TYR A 32 -20.16 -10.81 31.15
C TYR A 32 -19.08 -9.76 30.89
N ASP A 33 -18.44 -9.28 31.96
CA ASP A 33 -17.34 -8.29 31.95
C ASP A 33 -15.98 -9.01 32.03
N ASP A 34 -15.03 -8.64 31.16
CA ASP A 34 -13.67 -9.18 31.11
C ASP A 34 -12.63 -8.36 31.93
N GLY A 35 -13.09 -7.36 32.66
CA GLY A 35 -12.28 -6.57 33.60
C GLY A 35 -12.06 -5.12 33.20
N SER A 36 -12.74 -4.63 32.16
CA SER A 36 -12.60 -3.29 31.58
C SER A 36 -13.59 -2.28 32.19
N ASN A 37 -13.76 -2.24 33.53
CA ASN A 37 -14.51 -1.20 34.27
C ASN A 37 -15.86 -0.76 33.64
N ILE A 38 -16.61 -1.67 32.99
CA ILE A 38 -17.92 -1.40 32.34
C ILE A 38 -19.02 -1.05 33.37
N PHE A 39 -18.79 -1.33 34.65
CA PHE A 39 -19.80 -1.32 35.71
C PHE A 39 -20.48 0.02 36.07
N PRO A 40 -19.88 1.22 35.93
CA PRO A 40 -20.57 2.46 36.34
C PRO A 40 -21.80 2.78 35.47
N ASN A 41 -21.78 2.43 34.18
CA ASN A 41 -22.80 2.86 33.20
C ASN A 41 -24.02 1.91 33.08
N LEU A 42 -23.94 0.66 33.53
CA LEU A 42 -25.08 -0.29 33.45
C LEU A 42 -25.99 -0.30 34.70
N ALA A 43 -25.70 0.52 35.71
CA ALA A 43 -26.53 0.64 36.91
C ALA A 43 -28.00 0.99 36.60
N ALA A 44 -28.23 1.76 35.53
CA ALA A 44 -29.55 2.22 35.12
C ALA A 44 -30.43 1.15 34.42
N VAL A 45 -29.85 0.00 34.04
CA VAL A 45 -30.56 -1.11 33.36
C VAL A 45 -30.53 -2.44 34.13
N LYS A 46 -29.99 -2.47 35.36
CA LYS A 46 -29.90 -3.68 36.21
C LYS A 46 -31.23 -4.43 36.41
N ASN A 47 -32.36 -3.75 36.31
CA ASN A 47 -33.68 -4.39 36.45
C ASN A 47 -34.08 -5.22 35.22
N ARG A 48 -33.35 -5.10 34.11
CA ARG A 48 -33.61 -5.80 32.83
C ARG A 48 -32.52 -6.83 32.48
N CYS A 49 -31.42 -6.91 33.23
CA CYS A 49 -30.33 -7.86 32.98
C CYS A 49 -29.57 -8.24 34.28
N GLN A 50 -29.08 -9.46 34.36
CA GLN A 50 -28.12 -9.90 35.37
C GLN A 50 -26.70 -9.61 34.89
N ILE A 51 -25.85 -9.04 35.75
CA ILE A 51 -24.45 -8.77 35.40
C ILE A 51 -23.57 -9.72 36.20
N ARG A 52 -22.73 -10.51 35.52
CA ARG A 52 -21.79 -11.46 36.14
C ARG A 52 -20.36 -11.04 35.81
N ARG A 53 -19.51 -10.93 36.83
CA ARG A 53 -18.08 -10.62 36.69
C ARG A 53 -17.28 -11.92 36.71
N LEU A 54 -16.33 -12.09 35.80
CA LEU A 54 -15.49 -13.29 35.77
C LEU A 54 -14.10 -13.00 36.36
N GLU A 55 -13.60 -13.93 37.17
CA GLU A 55 -12.29 -13.80 37.82
C GLU A 55 -11.11 -14.29 36.93
N HIS A 56 -11.39 -14.98 35.81
CA HIS A 56 -10.35 -15.51 34.92
C HIS A 56 -10.33 -14.88 33.52
N LYS A 57 -9.12 -14.48 33.10
CA LYS A 57 -8.83 -13.75 31.85
C LYS A 57 -8.76 -14.70 30.65
N GLY A 58 -9.73 -14.60 29.73
CA GLY A 58 -9.68 -15.30 28.46
C GLY A 58 -11.00 -15.28 27.66
N PRO A 59 -10.95 -15.15 26.32
CA PRO A 59 -12.15 -15.16 25.49
C PRO A 59 -12.94 -16.45 25.46
N ALA A 60 -12.24 -17.56 25.25
CA ALA A 60 -12.85 -18.88 25.18
C ALA A 60 -13.42 -19.32 26.54
N SER A 61 -12.74 -19.01 27.65
CA SER A 61 -13.18 -19.39 29.00
C SER A 61 -14.48 -18.71 29.43
N THR A 62 -14.70 -17.48 28.99
CA THR A 62 -15.91 -16.69 29.29
C THR A 62 -17.15 -17.33 28.66
N LEU A 63 -17.04 -17.71 27.39
CA LEU A 63 -18.15 -18.29 26.65
C LEU A 63 -18.51 -19.70 27.12
N ILE A 64 -17.49 -20.50 27.43
CA ILE A 64 -17.65 -21.87 27.95
C ILE A 64 -18.36 -21.84 29.30
N GLN A 65 -17.96 -20.95 30.20
CA GLN A 65 -18.61 -20.81 31.52
C GLN A 65 -20.06 -20.36 31.39
N ALA A 66 -20.34 -19.39 30.51
CA ALA A 66 -21.69 -18.86 30.31
C ALA A 66 -22.66 -19.91 29.73
N LEU A 67 -22.18 -20.74 28.80
CA LEU A 67 -22.94 -21.88 28.28
C LEU A 67 -23.14 -22.99 29.32
N ALA A 68 -22.14 -23.26 30.17
CA ALA A 68 -22.23 -24.22 31.25
C ALA A 68 -23.22 -23.80 32.35
N ASP A 69 -23.28 -22.51 32.67
CA ASP A 69 -24.26 -21.93 33.60
C ASP A 69 -25.68 -22.01 33.03
N ALA A 70 -25.87 -21.60 31.76
CA ALA A 70 -27.17 -21.70 31.08
C ALA A 70 -27.69 -23.14 31.02
N LYS A 71 -26.80 -24.13 30.84
CA LYS A 71 -27.12 -25.55 30.89
C LYS A 71 -27.54 -26.01 32.29
N ARG A 72 -26.78 -25.65 33.34
CA ARG A 72 -27.13 -25.97 34.74
C ARG A 72 -28.48 -25.40 35.16
N GLU A 73 -28.82 -24.23 34.64
CA GLU A 73 -30.06 -23.52 34.92
C GLU A 73 -31.21 -23.93 33.98
N ASN A 74 -31.03 -24.98 33.14
CA ASN A 74 -32.03 -25.52 32.21
C ASN A 74 -32.63 -24.47 31.24
N VAL A 75 -31.82 -23.53 30.79
CA VAL A 75 -32.21 -22.54 29.79
C VAL A 75 -32.51 -23.22 28.45
N LYS A 76 -33.68 -22.95 27.88
CA LYS A 76 -34.17 -23.66 26.68
C LYS A 76 -33.56 -23.13 25.38
N GLN A 77 -33.18 -21.85 25.36
CA GLN A 77 -32.61 -21.17 24.18
C GLN A 77 -31.58 -20.14 24.65
N VAL A 78 -30.44 -20.07 23.95
CA VAL A 78 -29.35 -19.14 24.27
C VAL A 78 -28.93 -18.40 23.02
N PHE A 79 -28.82 -17.07 23.11
CA PHE A 79 -28.20 -16.19 22.12
C PHE A 79 -26.87 -15.68 22.67
N ILE A 80 -25.81 -15.67 21.86
CA ILE A 80 -24.49 -15.20 22.28
C ILE A 80 -24.10 -14.01 21.41
N LEU A 81 -23.74 -12.92 22.06
CA LEU A 81 -23.17 -11.73 21.44
C LEU A 81 -21.73 -11.59 21.90
N ASP A 82 -20.84 -11.55 20.93
CA ASP A 82 -19.40 -11.39 21.10
C ASP A 82 -19.00 -10.43 19.97
N GLY A 83 -18.65 -9.17 20.28
CA GLY A 83 -18.38 -8.16 19.24
C GLY A 83 -18.51 -6.69 19.67
N ASP A 84 -18.37 -5.81 18.69
CA ASP A 84 -18.43 -4.34 18.77
C ASP A 84 -19.83 -3.80 18.43
N ASP A 85 -19.96 -2.47 18.28
CA ASP A 85 -21.24 -1.78 18.06
C ASP A 85 -22.00 -2.27 16.81
N GLU A 86 -21.29 -2.64 15.74
CA GLU A 86 -21.87 -3.09 14.47
C GLU A 86 -22.53 -4.47 14.59
N ALA A 87 -21.92 -5.35 15.39
CA ALA A 87 -22.48 -6.67 15.74
C ALA A 87 -23.75 -6.52 16.61
N LEU A 88 -23.79 -5.49 17.47
CA LEU A 88 -24.93 -5.21 18.34
C LEU A 88 -26.15 -4.70 17.55
N GLU A 89 -25.95 -3.79 16.59
CA GLU A 89 -27.02 -3.27 15.72
C GLU A 89 -27.67 -4.35 14.86
N SER A 90 -26.85 -5.20 14.26
CA SER A 90 -27.30 -6.31 13.41
C SER A 90 -28.25 -7.25 14.15
N LEU A 91 -27.98 -7.50 15.44
CA LEU A 91 -28.82 -8.36 16.26
C LEU A 91 -30.09 -7.65 16.77
N LEU A 92 -30.03 -6.36 17.10
CA LEU A 92 -31.24 -5.61 17.47
C LEU A 92 -32.26 -5.60 16.34
N SER A 93 -31.79 -5.46 15.10
CA SER A 93 -32.63 -5.61 13.91
C SER A 93 -33.22 -7.02 13.81
N PHE A 94 -32.46 -8.05 14.16
CA PHE A 94 -32.89 -9.45 14.09
C PHE A 94 -33.91 -9.83 15.18
N LEU A 95 -33.67 -9.44 16.44
CA LEU A 95 -34.55 -9.73 17.58
C LEU A 95 -35.88 -8.99 17.46
N ASN A 96 -35.87 -7.73 17.00
CA ASN A 96 -37.09 -6.95 16.80
C ASN A 96 -37.92 -7.45 15.60
N ALA A 97 -37.30 -8.14 14.64
CA ALA A 97 -37.98 -8.72 13.48
C ALA A 97 -38.57 -10.12 13.73
N SER A 98 -38.18 -10.81 14.82
CA SER A 98 -38.44 -12.24 15.00
C SER A 98 -39.12 -12.58 16.32
N LEU A 99 -40.43 -12.31 16.43
CA LEU A 99 -41.27 -12.94 17.45
C LEU A 99 -41.79 -14.28 16.92
N ALA A 100 -41.26 -15.37 17.49
CA ALA A 100 -41.64 -16.78 17.32
C ALA A 100 -40.89 -17.59 16.24
N LEU A 101 -39.68 -18.09 16.57
CA LEU A 101 -39.13 -19.32 15.99
C LEU A 101 -38.36 -20.16 17.02
N PRO A 102 -38.33 -21.51 16.90
CA PRO A 102 -37.87 -22.39 17.96
C PRO A 102 -36.53 -23.09 17.67
N TYR A 103 -35.37 -22.41 17.65
CA TYR A 103 -34.05 -23.10 17.59
C TYR A 103 -32.91 -22.35 18.32
N THR A 104 -31.82 -23.08 18.57
CA THR A 104 -30.74 -22.80 19.54
C THR A 104 -29.47 -22.25 18.85
N ALA A 105 -28.92 -21.15 19.39
CA ALA A 105 -27.64 -20.50 19.10
C ALA A 105 -27.51 -19.70 17.78
N VAL A 106 -27.38 -18.37 17.92
CA VAL A 106 -26.72 -17.48 16.94
C VAL A 106 -25.36 -17.09 17.55
N ILE A 107 -24.28 -17.30 16.80
CA ILE A 107 -22.90 -16.93 17.19
C ILE A 107 -22.48 -15.76 16.30
N GLY A 108 -22.33 -14.57 16.90
CA GLY A 108 -21.68 -13.40 16.29
C GLY A 108 -20.15 -13.51 16.26
N GLN A 109 -19.50 -12.66 15.46
CA GLN A 109 -18.09 -12.69 15.07
C GLN A 109 -17.07 -13.03 16.19
N PHE A 110 -16.09 -13.87 15.84
CA PHE A 110 -14.79 -13.89 16.53
C PHE A 110 -13.81 -13.01 15.74
N ASN A 111 -13.44 -11.87 16.31
CA ASN A 111 -12.18 -11.20 15.96
C ASN A 111 -11.08 -11.70 16.90
N ASP A 112 -10.01 -12.23 16.30
CA ASP A 112 -8.68 -12.52 16.84
C ASP A 112 -8.51 -13.09 18.26
N VAL A 113 -8.00 -14.34 18.33
CA VAL A 113 -7.10 -14.74 19.41
C VAL A 113 -5.89 -15.47 18.81
N ALA A 114 -4.85 -14.69 18.51
CA ALA A 114 -3.51 -15.21 18.24
C ALA A 114 -2.84 -15.65 19.56
N SER A 115 -2.86 -16.95 19.87
CA SER A 115 -1.88 -17.58 20.77
C SER A 115 -1.86 -19.11 20.60
N PRO A 116 -0.68 -19.74 20.36
CA PRO A 116 -0.58 -21.19 20.13
C PRO A 116 -0.89 -22.05 21.37
N ILE A 117 -0.94 -21.48 22.57
CA ILE A 117 -1.00 -22.24 23.84
C ILE A 117 -2.44 -22.67 24.21
N TYR A 118 -3.47 -22.08 23.60
CA TYR A 118 -4.88 -22.31 23.97
C TYR A 118 -5.64 -23.30 23.08
N GLN A 119 -5.01 -23.87 22.05
CA GLN A 119 -5.71 -24.69 21.03
C GLN A 119 -6.00 -26.15 21.45
N GLU A 120 -5.28 -26.74 22.40
CA GLU A 120 -5.46 -28.16 22.70
C GLU A 120 -6.59 -28.42 23.71
N GLN A 121 -6.66 -27.70 24.84
CA GLN A 121 -7.65 -27.96 25.89
C GLN A 121 -9.04 -27.35 25.60
N GLY A 122 -9.12 -26.22 24.89
CA GLY A 122 -10.41 -25.57 24.57
C GLY A 122 -11.24 -26.34 23.53
N ASN A 123 -10.58 -27.09 22.65
CA ASN A 123 -11.22 -27.81 21.55
C ASN A 123 -11.92 -29.10 22.01
N GLU A 124 -11.44 -29.81 23.03
CA GLU A 124 -12.12 -31.02 23.54
C GLU A 124 -13.42 -30.71 24.28
N LEU A 125 -13.42 -29.71 25.17
CA LEU A 125 -14.62 -29.27 25.90
C LEU A 125 -15.68 -28.65 24.97
N PHE A 126 -15.26 -27.91 23.94
CA PHE A 126 -16.15 -27.37 22.91
C PHE A 126 -16.74 -28.49 22.03
N ARG A 127 -15.97 -29.52 21.70
CA ARG A 127 -16.44 -30.72 20.99
C ARG A 127 -17.46 -31.52 21.81
N GLU A 128 -17.23 -31.72 23.11
CA GLU A 128 -18.19 -32.41 24.00
C GLU A 128 -19.51 -31.64 24.18
N ALA A 129 -19.44 -30.30 24.21
CA ALA A 129 -20.61 -29.44 24.33
C ALA A 129 -21.50 -29.46 23.07
N ILE A 130 -20.89 -29.55 21.89
CA ILE A 130 -21.61 -29.59 20.60
C ILE A 130 -22.10 -31.02 20.27
N ALA A 131 -21.36 -32.07 20.64
CA ALA A 131 -21.68 -33.46 20.30
C ALA A 131 -23.03 -33.98 20.83
N ASN A 132 -23.60 -33.33 21.86
CA ASN A 132 -24.86 -33.74 22.47
C ASN A 132 -26.08 -32.89 22.05
N LEU A 133 -25.90 -31.95 21.12
CA LEU A 133 -27.00 -31.22 20.49
C LEU A 133 -27.45 -32.01 19.24
N LYS A 134 -28.69 -32.52 19.23
CA LYS A 134 -29.25 -33.22 18.07
C LYS A 134 -29.42 -32.23 16.90
N PHE A 135 -28.58 -32.35 15.87
CA PHE A 135 -28.73 -31.61 14.62
C PHE A 135 -29.59 -32.39 13.62
N CYS A 136 -30.53 -31.70 12.98
CA CYS A 136 -31.28 -32.19 11.83
C CYS A 136 -30.77 -31.45 10.58
N PRO A 137 -30.11 -32.12 9.62
CA PRO A 137 -29.96 -31.59 8.27
C PRO A 137 -31.21 -31.96 7.46
N PRO A 138 -31.78 -31.12 6.56
CA PRO A 138 -31.32 -29.86 5.97
C PRO A 138 -32.36 -28.71 6.11
N CYS A 139 -32.03 -27.57 6.69
CA CYS A 139 -32.96 -26.41 6.72
C CYS A 139 -32.19 -25.08 6.70
N PHE A 140 -31.76 -24.65 5.52
CA PHE A 140 -31.53 -23.23 5.20
C PHE A 140 -32.81 -22.72 4.52
N SER A 141 -33.50 -21.74 5.11
CA SER A 141 -34.51 -20.96 4.38
C SER A 141 -34.60 -19.53 4.90
N LEU A 142 -33.89 -18.63 4.21
CA LEU A 142 -34.27 -17.23 4.04
C LEU A 142 -35.53 -17.20 3.15
N LYS A 143 -36.60 -16.51 3.56
CA LYS A 143 -37.68 -16.12 2.64
C LYS A 143 -37.32 -14.78 1.99
N ILE A 144 -36.68 -14.89 0.84
CA ILE A 144 -36.69 -13.90 -0.24
C ILE A 144 -38.03 -14.09 -0.97
N GLY A 145 -38.97 -13.18 -0.76
CA GLY A 145 -40.17 -13.07 -1.59
C GLY A 145 -39.84 -12.21 -2.80
N ASP A 146 -40.13 -12.72 -4.00
CA ASP A 146 -40.24 -12.01 -5.28
C ASP A 146 -39.02 -11.97 -6.24
N TRP A 147 -38.12 -12.96 -6.21
CA TRP A 147 -37.06 -13.08 -7.24
C TRP A 147 -36.83 -14.51 -7.76
N ILE A 148 -37.90 -15.24 -8.09
CA ILE A 148 -37.80 -16.56 -8.76
C ILE A 148 -38.09 -16.36 -10.26
N GLN A 149 -37.06 -16.08 -11.07
CA GLN A 149 -37.02 -16.55 -12.47
C GLN A 149 -35.61 -16.90 -12.99
N ASP A 150 -34.50 -16.53 -12.33
CA ASP A 150 -33.14 -16.80 -12.84
C ASP A 150 -32.28 -17.80 -12.04
N LEU A 151 -32.88 -18.50 -11.06
CA LEU A 151 -32.22 -19.51 -10.22
C LEU A 151 -31.48 -20.66 -10.96
N PRO A 152 -31.84 -21.11 -12.18
CA PRO A 152 -31.12 -22.18 -12.85
C PRO A 152 -29.69 -21.80 -13.29
N ARG A 153 -29.39 -20.51 -13.47
CA ARG A 153 -28.07 -20.04 -13.92
C ARG A 153 -27.05 -19.93 -12.79
N ILE A 154 -27.52 -19.66 -11.57
CA ILE A 154 -26.68 -19.62 -10.35
C ILE A 154 -26.33 -21.04 -9.88
N PHE A 155 -27.23 -22.00 -10.07
CA PHE A 155 -27.04 -23.38 -9.59
C PHE A 155 -25.89 -24.14 -10.29
N ASN A 156 -25.54 -23.80 -11.54
CA ASN A 156 -24.42 -24.44 -12.25
C ASN A 156 -23.04 -23.87 -11.90
N LEU A 157 -22.96 -22.76 -11.16
CA LEU A 157 -21.69 -22.20 -10.68
C LEU A 157 -21.27 -22.77 -9.31
N VAL A 158 -22.18 -23.40 -8.57
CA VAL A 158 -21.97 -23.81 -7.17
C VAL A 158 -21.44 -25.26 -7.04
N GLN A 159 -21.33 -26.03 -8.13
CA GLN A 159 -20.87 -27.43 -8.04
C GLN A 159 -19.35 -27.64 -7.89
N THR A 160 -18.53 -26.58 -7.96
CA THR A 160 -17.06 -26.72 -7.83
C THR A 160 -16.47 -26.14 -6.54
N GLU A 161 -17.27 -25.55 -5.66
CA GLU A 161 -16.80 -24.85 -4.46
C GLU A 161 -17.40 -25.50 -3.22
N TYR A 162 -16.60 -26.29 -2.48
CA TYR A 162 -16.66 -26.52 -1.02
C TYR A 162 -15.77 -27.73 -0.68
N VAL A 163 -14.45 -27.51 -0.66
CA VAL A 163 -13.46 -28.49 -0.17
C VAL A 163 -12.65 -27.84 0.94
N SER A 164 -13.24 -27.67 2.13
CA SER A 164 -12.49 -27.26 3.34
C SER A 164 -12.69 -28.21 4.51
N THR A 165 -13.82 -28.91 4.60
CA THR A 165 -14.01 -30.03 5.55
C THR A 165 -13.57 -31.38 4.98
N GLY A 166 -13.53 -31.55 3.65
CA GLY A 166 -13.12 -32.80 3.00
C GLY A 166 -11.61 -33.04 2.92
N THR A 167 -10.79 -31.99 2.93
CA THR A 167 -9.33 -32.09 2.73
C THR A 167 -8.60 -32.60 3.97
N LEU A 168 -9.09 -32.28 5.17
CA LEU A 168 -8.57 -32.82 6.43
C LEU A 168 -8.86 -34.34 6.55
N PHE A 169 -9.98 -34.79 5.99
CA PHE A 169 -10.32 -36.22 5.92
C PHE A 169 -9.47 -36.96 4.89
N LEU A 170 -9.14 -36.33 3.75
CA LEU A 170 -8.29 -36.93 2.70
C LEU A 170 -6.82 -37.04 3.13
N SER A 171 -6.29 -36.07 3.88
CA SER A 171 -4.90 -36.07 4.37
C SER A 171 -4.67 -37.12 5.46
N LEU A 172 -5.64 -37.33 6.36
CA LEU A 172 -5.64 -38.42 7.33
C LEU A 172 -5.80 -39.81 6.68
N PHE A 173 -6.39 -39.89 5.48
CA PHE A 173 -6.51 -41.13 4.74
C PHE A 173 -5.19 -41.53 4.05
N LEU A 174 -4.41 -40.55 3.58
CA LEU A 174 -3.14 -40.78 2.88
C LEU A 174 -1.97 -41.09 3.83
N SER A 175 -2.04 -40.73 5.11
CA SER A 175 -1.02 -41.08 6.12
C SER A 175 -0.86 -42.60 6.30
N GLY A 176 -1.88 -43.39 5.91
CA GLY A 176 -1.82 -44.84 5.92
C GLY A 176 -1.10 -45.47 4.71
N GLN A 177 -0.82 -44.72 3.64
CA GLN A 177 -0.36 -45.32 2.37
C GLN A 177 0.93 -44.76 1.77
N THR A 178 1.37 -43.53 2.10
CA THR A 178 2.45 -42.87 1.33
C THR A 178 3.77 -42.64 2.07
N GLY A 179 3.86 -42.95 3.36
CA GLY A 179 5.13 -42.90 4.12
C GLY A 179 5.75 -41.49 4.31
N ILE A 180 5.01 -40.42 3.97
CA ILE A 180 5.46 -39.03 4.14
C ILE A 180 5.39 -38.66 5.62
N SER A 181 6.44 -38.04 6.16
CA SER A 181 6.50 -37.68 7.59
C SER A 181 5.47 -36.60 7.96
N VAL A 182 4.99 -36.63 9.21
CA VAL A 182 4.02 -35.66 9.75
C VAL A 182 4.55 -34.21 9.63
N ALA A 183 5.88 -34.02 9.75
CA ALA A 183 6.51 -32.70 9.65
C ALA A 183 6.46 -32.12 8.22
N GLU A 184 6.64 -32.94 7.18
CA GLU A 184 6.55 -32.50 5.78
C GLU A 184 5.11 -32.20 5.38
N GLN A 185 4.14 -32.94 5.92
CA GLN A 185 2.72 -32.69 5.70
C GLN A 185 2.25 -31.38 6.35
N VAL A 186 2.81 -31.02 7.51
CA VAL A 186 2.52 -29.74 8.20
C VAL A 186 3.06 -28.53 7.42
N ILE A 187 4.19 -28.67 6.72
CA ILE A 187 4.76 -27.60 5.88
C ILE A 187 3.91 -27.39 4.63
N ILE A 188 3.51 -28.47 3.95
CA ILE A 188 2.62 -28.41 2.77
C ILE A 188 1.25 -27.85 3.16
N TRP A 189 0.71 -28.26 4.32
CA TRP A 189 -0.55 -27.75 4.86
C TRP A 189 -0.48 -26.25 5.16
N ARG A 190 0.59 -25.76 5.81
CA ARG A 190 0.77 -24.31 6.08
C ARG A 190 0.90 -23.47 4.82
N GLN A 191 1.57 -23.97 3.78
CA GLN A 191 1.67 -23.27 2.49
C GLN A 191 0.33 -23.23 1.76
N HIS A 192 -0.43 -24.32 1.81
CA HIS A 192 -1.74 -24.41 1.18
C HIS A 192 -2.78 -23.57 1.93
N GLU A 193 -2.77 -23.57 3.27
CA GLU A 193 -3.63 -22.76 4.14
C GLU A 193 -3.40 -21.25 3.95
N ALA A 194 -2.15 -20.81 3.78
CA ALA A 194 -1.86 -19.41 3.46
C ALA A 194 -2.31 -18.98 2.05
N GLN A 195 -2.48 -19.93 1.13
CA GLN A 195 -3.03 -19.70 -0.21
C GLN A 195 -4.55 -19.72 -0.21
N THR A 196 -5.21 -20.69 0.44
CA THR A 196 -6.66 -20.72 0.61
C THR A 196 -7.17 -19.57 1.48
N TYR A 197 -6.42 -19.17 2.51
CA TYR A 197 -6.75 -17.99 3.32
C TYR A 197 -6.73 -16.72 2.46
N ARG A 198 -5.70 -16.51 1.64
CA ARG A 198 -5.65 -15.39 0.69
C ARG A 198 -6.77 -15.44 -0.35
N HIS A 199 -7.06 -16.63 -0.89
CA HIS A 199 -8.12 -16.82 -1.88
C HIS A 199 -9.51 -16.55 -1.28
N HIS A 200 -9.79 -17.08 -0.08
CA HIS A 200 -11.05 -16.83 0.61
C HIS A 200 -11.19 -15.39 1.10
N HIS A 201 -10.10 -14.71 1.47
CA HIS A 201 -10.13 -13.27 1.79
C HIS A 201 -10.45 -12.43 0.54
N GLN A 202 -9.87 -12.81 -0.60
CA GLN A 202 -10.11 -12.17 -1.90
C GLN A 202 -11.54 -12.43 -2.40
N GLU A 203 -12.05 -13.66 -2.28
CA GLU A 203 -13.43 -14.02 -2.65
C GLU A 203 -14.48 -13.42 -1.70
N ARG A 204 -14.20 -13.33 -0.39
CA ARG A 204 -15.05 -12.60 0.57
C ARG A 204 -15.10 -11.12 0.24
N HIS A 205 -13.96 -10.51 -0.06
CA HIS A 205 -13.90 -9.12 -0.50
C HIS A 205 -14.71 -8.90 -1.79
N LEU A 206 -14.60 -9.79 -2.77
CA LEU A 206 -15.39 -9.77 -4.00
C LEU A 206 -16.89 -9.95 -3.74
N THR A 207 -17.27 -10.80 -2.78
CA THR A 207 -18.67 -11.03 -2.40
C THR A 207 -19.28 -9.80 -1.75
N VAL A 208 -18.55 -9.18 -0.80
CA VAL A 208 -18.95 -7.91 -0.18
C VAL A 208 -19.06 -6.81 -1.23
N GLN A 209 -18.08 -6.66 -2.12
CA GLN A 209 -18.14 -5.70 -3.22
C GLN A 209 -19.36 -5.91 -4.14
N ARG A 210 -19.71 -7.15 -4.46
CA ARG A 210 -20.91 -7.47 -5.25
C ARG A 210 -22.20 -7.08 -4.51
N ILE A 211 -22.29 -7.34 -3.21
CA ILE A 211 -23.44 -6.94 -2.39
C ILE A 211 -23.56 -5.41 -2.36
N TRP A 212 -22.45 -4.69 -2.17
CA TRP A 212 -22.42 -3.23 -2.23
C TRP A 212 -22.87 -2.68 -3.59
N GLN A 213 -22.40 -3.28 -4.69
CA GLN A 213 -22.82 -2.91 -6.03
C GLN A 213 -24.32 -3.10 -6.24
N ILE A 214 -24.89 -4.24 -5.81
CA ILE A 214 -26.34 -4.50 -5.91
C ILE A 214 -27.13 -3.50 -5.06
N TYR A 215 -26.67 -3.22 -3.84
CA TYR A 215 -27.32 -2.25 -2.95
C TYR A 215 -27.35 -0.85 -3.58
N HIS A 216 -26.22 -0.39 -4.11
CA HIS A 216 -26.15 0.91 -4.78
C HIS A 216 -26.96 0.93 -6.09
N GLN A 217 -26.96 -0.14 -6.86
CA GLN A 217 -27.78 -0.21 -8.07
C GLN A 217 -29.27 -0.08 -7.74
N LYS A 218 -29.75 -0.75 -6.68
CA LYS A 218 -31.14 -0.66 -6.23
C LYS A 218 -31.47 0.73 -5.67
N ALA A 219 -30.58 1.31 -4.87
CA ALA A 219 -30.76 2.67 -4.36
C ALA A 219 -30.89 3.68 -5.52
N PHE A 220 -30.11 3.51 -6.58
CA PHE A 220 -30.18 4.36 -7.77
C PHE A 220 -31.56 4.27 -8.46
N GLU A 221 -32.11 3.06 -8.58
CA GLU A 221 -33.44 2.84 -9.15
C GLU A 221 -34.54 3.49 -8.30
N GLU A 222 -34.47 3.32 -6.97
CA GLU A 222 -35.43 3.92 -6.03
C GLU A 222 -35.41 5.45 -6.08
N TYR A 223 -34.22 6.08 -6.03
CA TYR A 223 -34.13 7.53 -6.16
C TYR A 223 -34.56 8.03 -7.55
N SER A 224 -34.34 7.25 -8.60
CA SER A 224 -34.83 7.60 -9.94
C SER A 224 -36.36 7.58 -10.01
N GLN A 225 -37.01 6.60 -9.35
CA GLN A 225 -38.47 6.58 -9.23
C GLN A 225 -39.02 7.76 -8.43
N ILE A 226 -38.35 8.13 -7.33
CA ILE A 226 -38.71 9.34 -6.55
C ILE A 226 -38.65 10.58 -7.44
N LEU A 227 -37.58 10.72 -8.22
CA LEU A 227 -37.40 11.86 -9.12
C LEU A 227 -38.38 11.86 -10.30
N HIS A 228 -38.87 10.69 -10.74
CA HIS A 228 -39.98 10.63 -11.68
C HIS A 228 -41.29 11.19 -11.12
N LEU A 229 -41.52 11.07 -9.81
CA LEU A 229 -42.71 11.59 -9.14
C LEU A 229 -42.55 13.05 -8.71
N ASN A 230 -41.33 13.47 -8.34
CA ASN A 230 -41.03 14.85 -7.93
C ASN A 230 -39.65 15.29 -8.44
N LEU A 231 -39.65 16.13 -9.49
CA LEU A 231 -38.44 16.68 -10.10
C LEU A 231 -37.79 17.82 -9.31
N HIS A 232 -38.39 18.28 -8.21
CA HIS A 232 -37.89 19.36 -7.37
C HIS A 232 -37.45 18.88 -5.97
N ASP A 233 -36.97 17.64 -5.88
CA ASP A 233 -36.41 17.08 -4.64
C ASP A 233 -34.87 17.10 -4.63
N ALA A 234 -34.29 18.11 -3.98
CA ALA A 234 -32.84 18.26 -3.87
C ALA A 234 -32.17 17.09 -3.14
N VAL A 235 -32.83 16.50 -2.14
CA VAL A 235 -32.28 15.40 -1.33
C VAL A 235 -32.25 14.10 -2.15
N ALA A 236 -33.30 13.84 -2.94
CA ALA A 236 -33.34 12.69 -3.83
C ALA A 236 -32.23 12.76 -4.92
N TYR A 237 -32.02 13.93 -5.54
CA TYR A 237 -30.89 14.13 -6.46
C TYR A 237 -29.54 13.95 -5.75
N TYR A 238 -29.34 14.54 -4.58
CA TYR A 238 -28.10 14.38 -3.81
C TYR A 238 -27.81 12.91 -3.46
N ASN A 239 -28.81 12.16 -3.00
CA ASN A 239 -28.64 10.76 -2.66
C ASN A 239 -28.44 9.85 -3.89
N ARG A 240 -29.08 10.17 -5.02
CA ARG A 240 -28.79 9.50 -6.29
C ARG A 240 -27.36 9.76 -6.75
N GLY A 241 -26.89 11.01 -6.63
CA GLY A 241 -25.50 11.38 -6.90
C GLY A 241 -24.49 10.61 -6.03
N ASN A 242 -24.75 10.50 -4.71
CA ASN A 242 -23.94 9.67 -3.81
C ASN A 242 -23.87 8.22 -4.28
N THR A 243 -24.99 7.70 -4.77
CA THR A 243 -25.09 6.34 -5.27
C THR A 243 -24.30 6.16 -6.57
N CYS A 244 -24.42 7.08 -7.52
CA CYS A 244 -23.61 7.09 -8.74
C CYS A 244 -22.11 7.14 -8.44
N SER A 245 -21.70 7.98 -7.48
CA SER A 245 -20.30 8.08 -7.05
C SER A 245 -19.78 6.74 -6.50
N ARG A 246 -20.56 6.05 -5.66
CA ARG A 246 -20.19 4.72 -5.13
C ARG A 246 -20.16 3.61 -6.18
N LEU A 247 -20.94 3.76 -7.26
CA LEU A 247 -20.90 2.89 -8.44
C LEU A 247 -19.74 3.23 -9.40
N GLY A 248 -18.97 4.28 -9.11
CA GLY A 248 -17.85 4.74 -9.94
C GLY A 248 -18.26 5.63 -11.12
N ASP A 249 -19.53 6.03 -11.22
CA ASP A 249 -20.02 6.96 -12.24
C ASP A 249 -19.94 8.41 -11.73
N GLY A 250 -18.72 8.94 -11.70
CA GLY A 250 -18.45 10.30 -11.21
C GLY A 250 -19.13 11.39 -12.03
N GLN A 251 -19.33 11.18 -13.34
CA GLN A 251 -19.97 12.18 -14.20
C GLN A 251 -21.46 12.32 -13.89
N LYS A 252 -22.19 11.20 -13.76
CA LYS A 252 -23.59 11.24 -13.33
C LYS A 252 -23.74 11.78 -11.91
N ALA A 253 -22.79 11.48 -11.02
CA ALA A 253 -22.79 12.04 -9.68
C ALA A 253 -22.75 13.59 -9.72
N ILE A 254 -21.87 14.16 -10.55
CA ILE A 254 -21.77 15.63 -10.72
C ILE A 254 -23.07 16.22 -11.27
N GLU A 255 -23.70 15.57 -12.25
CA GLU A 255 -24.98 16.01 -12.82
C GLU A 255 -26.07 16.07 -11.75
N ASP A 256 -26.20 14.99 -10.98
CA ASP A 256 -27.18 14.88 -9.89
C ASP A 256 -26.92 15.87 -8.76
N TYR A 257 -25.67 16.03 -8.30
CA TYR A 257 -25.34 17.05 -7.31
C TYR A 257 -25.62 18.46 -7.85
N THR A 258 -25.41 18.71 -9.14
CA THR A 258 -25.70 20.00 -9.76
C THR A 258 -27.21 20.27 -9.77
N GLN A 259 -28.04 19.27 -10.06
CA GLN A 259 -29.50 19.43 -9.93
C GLN A 259 -29.92 19.67 -8.48
N ALA A 260 -29.34 18.94 -7.52
CA ALA A 260 -29.58 19.17 -6.09
C ALA A 260 -29.28 20.62 -5.69
N LEU A 261 -28.15 21.17 -6.17
CA LEU A 261 -27.70 22.53 -5.89
C LEU A 261 -28.51 23.60 -6.63
N ASN A 262 -29.03 23.31 -7.83
CA ASN A 262 -29.96 24.21 -8.53
C ASN A 262 -31.28 24.36 -7.76
N ILE A 263 -31.75 23.30 -7.11
CA ILE A 263 -32.98 23.29 -6.31
C ILE A 263 -32.73 23.89 -4.92
N ASN A 264 -31.63 23.51 -4.26
CA ASN A 264 -31.22 24.04 -2.97
C ASN A 264 -29.76 24.51 -3.00
N PRO A 265 -29.52 25.82 -3.23
CA PRO A 265 -28.18 26.40 -3.21
C PRO A 265 -27.49 26.41 -1.84
N ASN A 266 -28.23 26.20 -0.74
CA ASN A 266 -27.70 26.22 0.63
C ASN A 266 -27.44 24.79 1.13
N PHE A 267 -26.70 24.00 0.35
CA PHE A 267 -26.46 22.58 0.64
C PHE A 267 -24.95 22.25 0.65
N PRO A 268 -24.24 22.49 1.77
CA PRO A 268 -22.79 22.36 1.85
C PRO A 268 -22.28 20.93 1.58
N GLU A 269 -23.04 19.90 1.95
CA GLU A 269 -22.72 18.49 1.68
C GLU A 269 -22.75 18.19 0.19
N ALA A 270 -23.73 18.74 -0.55
CA ALA A 270 -23.82 18.55 -2.00
C ALA A 270 -22.68 19.25 -2.75
N TYR A 271 -22.28 20.46 -2.34
CA TYR A 271 -21.06 21.09 -2.86
C TYR A 271 -19.82 20.26 -2.57
N THR A 272 -19.65 19.79 -1.33
CA THR A 272 -18.49 18.97 -0.94
C THR A 272 -18.42 17.68 -1.76
N ASN A 273 -19.53 16.95 -1.92
CA ASN A 273 -19.51 15.70 -2.68
C ASN A 273 -19.37 15.91 -4.19
N ARG A 274 -19.89 17.02 -4.74
CA ARG A 274 -19.60 17.41 -6.13
C ARG A 274 -18.14 17.74 -6.33
N GLY A 275 -17.53 18.45 -5.38
CA GLY A 275 -16.10 18.74 -5.37
C GLY A 275 -15.25 17.47 -5.34
N VAL A 276 -15.65 16.46 -4.55
CA VAL A 276 -14.96 15.15 -4.52
C VAL A 276 -15.02 14.48 -5.89
N ALA A 277 -16.22 14.39 -6.49
CA ALA A 277 -16.37 13.78 -7.81
C ALA A 277 -15.57 14.52 -8.90
N ARG A 278 -15.53 15.85 -8.86
CA ARG A 278 -14.68 16.65 -9.77
C ARG A 278 -13.19 16.38 -9.58
N PHE A 279 -12.73 16.34 -8.33
CA PHE A 279 -11.34 16.07 -8.00
C PHE A 279 -10.87 14.69 -8.50
N ASP A 280 -11.72 13.68 -8.33
CA ASP A 280 -11.48 12.30 -8.78
C ASP A 280 -11.44 12.20 -10.32
N LEU A 281 -12.24 13.01 -11.02
CA LEU A 281 -12.19 13.16 -12.49
C LEU A 281 -11.05 14.06 -12.97
N GLY A 282 -10.23 14.61 -12.07
CA GLY A 282 -9.06 15.44 -12.39
C GLY A 282 -9.30 16.95 -12.41
N ASP A 283 -10.55 17.41 -12.30
CA ASP A 283 -10.88 18.84 -12.19
C ASP A 283 -10.64 19.35 -10.75
N SER A 284 -9.38 19.61 -10.45
CA SER A 284 -8.95 20.03 -9.12
C SER A 284 -9.34 21.49 -8.82
N GLN A 285 -9.45 22.34 -9.85
CA GLN A 285 -9.86 23.75 -9.68
C GLN A 285 -11.36 23.84 -9.42
N GLY A 286 -12.20 23.16 -10.21
CA GLY A 286 -13.65 23.14 -9.97
C GLY A 286 -14.03 22.46 -8.64
N ALA A 287 -13.18 21.55 -8.13
CA ALA A 287 -13.31 21.02 -6.79
C ALA A 287 -13.04 22.08 -5.69
N ILE A 288 -11.97 22.87 -5.83
CA ILE A 288 -11.64 23.96 -4.89
C ILE A 288 -12.77 24.99 -4.83
N ASP A 289 -13.35 25.34 -5.97
CA ASP A 289 -14.46 26.29 -6.05
C ASP A 289 -15.69 25.75 -5.27
N ASP A 290 -16.03 24.48 -5.46
CA ASP A 290 -17.13 23.81 -4.74
C ASP A 290 -16.87 23.74 -3.23
N TYR A 291 -15.69 23.31 -2.80
CA TYR A 291 -15.35 23.28 -1.37
C TYR A 291 -15.37 24.68 -0.75
N THR A 292 -14.96 25.70 -1.49
CA THR A 292 -14.99 27.08 -1.02
C THR A 292 -16.43 27.56 -0.79
N LEU A 293 -17.36 27.22 -1.69
CA LEU A 293 -18.78 27.48 -1.48
C LEU A 293 -19.34 26.70 -0.28
N ALA A 294 -18.97 25.42 -0.12
CA ALA A 294 -19.35 24.64 1.06
C ALA A 294 -18.89 25.28 2.37
N LEU A 295 -17.66 25.80 2.40
CA LEU A 295 -17.08 26.46 3.58
C LEU A 295 -17.65 27.87 3.84
N GLN A 296 -18.13 28.57 2.82
CA GLN A 296 -18.89 29.81 2.99
C GLN A 296 -20.23 29.55 3.68
N LEU A 297 -20.89 28.43 3.35
CA LEU A 297 -22.15 28.02 3.96
C LEU A 297 -21.96 27.40 5.36
N ASN A 298 -20.90 26.63 5.55
CA ASN A 298 -20.56 26.01 6.83
C ASN A 298 -19.05 26.15 7.13
N PRO A 299 -18.64 27.21 7.86
CA PRO A 299 -17.24 27.45 8.20
C PRO A 299 -16.58 26.40 9.12
N ASN A 300 -17.36 25.49 9.72
CA ASN A 300 -16.87 24.44 10.61
C ASN A 300 -16.85 23.06 9.91
N PHE A 301 -16.97 23.02 8.58
CA PHE A 301 -17.02 21.76 7.85
C PHE A 301 -15.63 21.15 7.64
N ALA A 302 -15.18 20.35 8.60
CA ALA A 302 -13.84 19.74 8.63
C ALA A 302 -13.48 18.97 7.35
N ALA A 303 -14.42 18.21 6.79
CA ALA A 303 -14.21 17.43 5.57
C ALA A 303 -13.99 18.32 4.33
N ALA A 304 -14.69 19.46 4.23
CA ALA A 304 -14.51 20.40 3.12
C ALA A 304 -13.11 21.05 3.17
N TYR A 305 -12.61 21.43 4.35
CA TYR A 305 -11.22 21.87 4.51
C TYR A 305 -10.23 20.77 4.12
N ASN A 306 -10.44 19.53 4.58
CA ASN A 306 -9.54 18.42 4.26
C ASN A 306 -9.41 18.21 2.74
N ASN A 307 -10.56 18.21 2.06
CA ASN A 307 -10.62 17.96 0.63
C ASN A 307 -10.10 19.13 -0.19
N ARG A 308 -10.37 20.38 0.24
CA ARG A 308 -9.81 21.57 -0.40
C ARG A 308 -8.30 21.65 -0.24
N GLY A 309 -7.79 21.34 0.94
CA GLY A 309 -6.34 21.28 1.19
C GLY A 309 -5.64 20.23 0.32
N ASN A 310 -6.25 19.04 0.15
CA ASN A 310 -5.75 18.03 -0.78
C ASN A 310 -5.76 18.52 -2.24
N ALA A 311 -6.83 19.21 -2.66
CA ALA A 311 -6.93 19.78 -3.99
C ALA A 311 -5.88 20.88 -4.26
N HIS A 312 -5.64 21.78 -3.29
CA HIS A 312 -4.56 22.75 -3.35
C HIS A 312 -3.19 22.07 -3.47
N SER A 313 -2.94 21.01 -2.70
CA SER A 313 -1.69 20.24 -2.75
C SER A 313 -1.46 19.61 -4.14
N LYS A 314 -2.52 19.08 -4.77
CA LYS A 314 -2.46 18.53 -6.14
C LYS A 314 -2.12 19.58 -7.21
N LEU A 315 -2.57 20.82 -7.03
CA LEU A 315 -2.22 21.96 -7.90
C LEU A 315 -0.86 22.60 -7.55
N GLY A 316 -0.18 22.15 -6.49
CA GLY A 316 1.09 22.72 -6.02
C GLY A 316 0.96 24.01 -5.22
N ASN A 317 -0.26 24.35 -4.78
CA ASN A 317 -0.58 25.49 -3.92
C ASN A 317 -0.39 25.10 -2.44
N TYR A 318 0.86 24.80 -2.07
CA TYR A 318 1.16 24.19 -0.77
C TYR A 318 0.85 25.06 0.46
N PRO A 319 1.06 26.40 0.45
CA PRO A 319 0.69 27.24 1.59
C PRO A 319 -0.80 27.18 1.93
N GLU A 320 -1.67 27.25 0.92
CA GLU A 320 -3.12 27.12 1.06
C GLU A 320 -3.51 25.71 1.53
N ALA A 321 -2.86 24.69 0.97
CA ALA A 321 -3.07 23.31 1.38
C ALA A 321 -2.77 23.09 2.87
N ILE A 322 -1.63 23.60 3.35
CA ILE A 322 -1.20 23.48 4.74
C ILE A 322 -2.20 24.18 5.68
N ALA A 323 -2.64 25.40 5.34
CA ALA A 323 -3.60 26.16 6.15
C ALA A 323 -4.95 25.41 6.31
N ASP A 324 -5.48 24.90 5.20
CA ASP A 324 -6.73 24.13 5.18
C ASP A 324 -6.59 22.82 5.98
N LEU A 325 -5.49 22.08 5.79
CA LEU A 325 -5.27 20.81 6.47
C LEU A 325 -5.05 20.99 7.98
N GLN A 326 -4.41 22.08 8.41
CA GLN A 326 -4.31 22.43 9.84
C GLN A 326 -5.67 22.71 10.46
N THR A 327 -6.51 23.47 9.76
CA THR A 327 -7.88 23.79 10.23
C THR A 327 -8.73 22.53 10.26
N SER A 328 -8.62 21.68 9.23
CA SER A 328 -9.30 20.39 9.17
C SER A 328 -8.93 19.47 10.33
N ALA A 329 -7.62 19.29 10.59
CA ALA A 329 -7.15 18.48 11.71
C ALA A 329 -7.63 19.04 13.06
N GLN A 330 -7.61 20.36 13.25
CA GLN A 330 -8.14 20.97 14.47
C GLN A 330 -9.64 20.67 14.65
N LEU A 331 -10.44 20.81 13.59
CA LEU A 331 -11.88 20.55 13.65
C LEU A 331 -12.19 19.07 13.91
N PHE A 332 -11.51 18.14 13.23
CA PHE A 332 -11.69 16.69 13.49
C PHE A 332 -11.29 16.30 14.92
N SER A 333 -10.22 16.91 15.45
CA SER A 333 -9.81 16.73 16.85
C SER A 333 -10.91 17.18 17.82
N VAL A 334 -11.48 18.37 17.61
CA VAL A 334 -12.60 18.89 18.41
C VAL A 334 -13.86 18.03 18.28
N GLN A 335 -14.09 17.44 17.11
CA GLN A 335 -15.22 16.53 16.84
C GLN A 335 -15.01 15.12 17.43
N GLY A 336 -13.79 14.79 17.87
CA GLY A 336 -13.44 13.43 18.34
C GLY A 336 -13.30 12.41 17.20
N ASP A 337 -13.21 12.85 15.94
CA ASP A 337 -13.02 11.98 14.79
C ASP A 337 -11.53 11.66 14.60
N VAL A 338 -11.08 10.63 15.33
CA VAL A 338 -9.67 10.22 15.36
C VAL A 338 -9.17 9.78 13.98
N SER A 339 -10.03 9.12 13.19
CA SER A 339 -9.67 8.58 11.88
C SER A 339 -9.39 9.69 10.87
N ASN A 340 -10.33 10.64 10.75
CA ASN A 340 -10.15 11.76 9.84
C ASN A 340 -9.10 12.75 10.35
N TYR A 341 -8.94 12.91 11.67
CA TYR A 341 -7.80 13.63 12.25
C TYR A 341 -6.47 13.06 11.75
N GLN A 342 -6.27 11.75 11.87
CA GLN A 342 -5.03 11.10 11.41
C GLN A 342 -4.85 11.25 9.89
N ARG A 343 -5.94 11.14 9.12
CA ARG A 343 -5.91 11.38 7.67
C ARG A 343 -5.47 12.80 7.34
N SER A 344 -6.00 13.81 8.04
CA SER A 344 -5.59 15.22 7.86
C SER A 344 -4.13 15.43 8.23
N GLN A 345 -3.64 14.83 9.33
CA GLN A 345 -2.23 14.90 9.71
C GLN A 345 -1.30 14.26 8.65
N ASN A 346 -1.69 13.13 8.08
CA ASN A 346 -0.91 12.49 7.01
C ASN A 346 -0.82 13.39 5.78
N LEU A 347 -1.95 13.96 5.33
CA LEU A 347 -1.97 14.90 4.21
C LEU A 347 -1.17 16.18 4.52
N LEU A 348 -1.20 16.65 5.76
CA LEU A 348 -0.45 17.83 6.20
C LEU A 348 1.06 17.58 6.14
N ALA A 349 1.54 16.43 6.62
CA ALA A 349 2.94 16.04 6.50
C ALA A 349 3.37 15.94 5.02
N GLU A 350 2.54 15.34 4.16
CA GLU A 350 2.80 15.26 2.72
C GLU A 350 2.86 16.65 2.06
N ALA A 351 1.98 17.58 2.46
CA ALA A 351 1.99 18.95 1.94
C ALA A 351 3.26 19.69 2.33
N TYR A 352 3.70 19.59 3.59
CA TYR A 352 5.00 20.12 4.03
C TYR A 352 6.17 19.50 3.27
N PHE A 353 6.19 18.18 3.10
CA PHE A 353 7.24 17.49 2.35
C PHE A 353 7.32 17.97 0.90
N LYS A 354 6.19 18.04 0.20
CA LYS A 354 6.15 18.51 -1.19
C LYS A 354 6.54 19.99 -1.34
N MET A 355 6.16 20.83 -0.36
CA MET A 355 6.64 22.21 -0.29
C MET A 355 8.16 22.27 -0.09
N GLY A 356 8.70 21.45 0.81
CA GLY A 356 10.13 21.31 1.04
C GLY A 356 10.89 20.93 -0.24
N ALA A 357 10.41 19.93 -0.97
CA ALA A 357 10.99 19.51 -2.25
C ALA A 357 10.96 20.63 -3.29
N ARG A 358 9.86 21.39 -3.40
CA ARG A 358 9.77 22.55 -4.30
C ARG A 358 10.76 23.66 -3.93
N LEU A 359 10.89 23.96 -2.65
CA LEU A 359 11.83 24.95 -2.14
C LEU A 359 13.28 24.52 -2.36
N TRP A 360 13.57 23.22 -2.20
CA TRP A 360 14.90 22.67 -2.48
C TRP A 360 15.27 22.83 -3.95
N MET A 361 14.35 22.53 -4.88
CA MET A 361 14.56 22.78 -6.32
C MET A 361 14.77 24.27 -6.66
N GLN A 362 14.23 25.18 -5.83
CA GLN A 362 14.43 26.63 -5.95
C GLN A 362 15.68 27.12 -5.21
N GLU A 363 16.54 26.21 -4.73
CA GLU A 363 17.74 26.50 -3.94
C GLU A 363 17.46 27.23 -2.61
N GLN A 364 16.21 27.24 -2.14
CA GLN A 364 15.81 27.82 -0.86
C GLN A 364 16.02 26.81 0.27
N ILE A 365 17.28 26.41 0.47
CA ILE A 365 17.67 25.26 1.30
C ILE A 365 17.17 25.35 2.75
N GLU A 366 17.29 26.50 3.42
CA GLU A 366 16.86 26.62 4.82
C GLU A 366 15.33 26.49 4.98
N GLN A 367 14.57 27.02 4.03
CA GLN A 367 13.11 26.89 4.04
C GLN A 367 12.70 25.44 3.74
N ALA A 368 13.41 24.77 2.83
CA ALA A 368 13.20 23.34 2.57
C ALA A 368 13.43 22.48 3.81
N ILE A 369 14.54 22.70 4.54
CA ILE A 369 14.84 22.03 5.81
C ILE A 369 13.70 22.24 6.82
N ALA A 370 13.24 23.48 6.98
CA ALA A 370 12.15 23.80 7.90
C ALA A 370 10.85 23.06 7.54
N CYS A 371 10.51 22.99 6.25
CA CYS A 371 9.36 22.23 5.77
C CYS A 371 9.49 20.72 6.04
N TYR A 372 10.65 20.12 5.78
CA TYR A 372 10.87 18.70 6.07
C TYR A 372 10.83 18.40 7.58
N GLN A 373 11.37 19.30 8.41
CA GLN A 373 11.26 19.18 9.87
C GLN A 373 9.81 19.28 10.33
N LYS A 374 9.01 20.21 9.78
CA LYS A 374 7.57 20.30 10.05
C LYS A 374 6.82 19.03 9.63
N ALA A 375 7.17 18.43 8.50
CA ALA A 375 6.62 17.15 8.08
C ALA A 375 6.91 16.05 9.12
N LEU A 376 8.12 16.01 9.67
CA LEU A 376 8.52 15.04 10.71
C LEU A 376 7.94 15.33 12.11
N GLU A 377 7.65 16.59 12.43
CA GLU A 377 6.91 16.96 13.65
C GLU A 377 5.48 16.43 13.60
N VAL A 378 4.84 16.50 12.43
CA VAL A 378 3.48 16.00 12.19
C VAL A 378 3.46 14.47 12.09
N LYS A 379 4.39 13.91 11.32
CA LYS A 379 4.50 12.48 11.05
C LYS A 379 5.95 12.01 11.28
N PRO A 380 6.28 11.52 12.49
CA PRO A 380 7.64 11.07 12.81
C PRO A 380 8.09 9.85 12.00
N ASP A 381 7.19 9.00 11.52
CA ASP A 381 7.45 7.82 10.69
C ASP A 381 7.40 8.14 9.19
N PHE A 382 8.17 9.14 8.75
CA PHE A 382 8.21 9.59 7.35
C PHE A 382 9.62 9.41 6.73
N PRO A 383 9.93 8.24 6.16
CA PRO A 383 11.26 7.90 5.64
C PRO A 383 11.80 8.88 4.60
N GLU A 384 10.95 9.33 3.67
CA GLU A 384 11.33 10.21 2.56
C GLU A 384 11.85 11.56 3.09
N ALA A 385 11.21 12.14 4.11
CA ALA A 385 11.66 13.39 4.73
C ALA A 385 13.03 13.24 5.44
N TYR A 386 13.28 12.10 6.09
CA TYR A 386 14.59 11.81 6.67
C TYR A 386 15.67 11.66 5.61
N TYR A 387 15.36 11.01 4.49
CA TYR A 387 16.30 10.84 3.39
C TYR A 387 16.69 12.19 2.79
N ASP A 388 15.71 13.03 2.44
CA ASP A 388 15.93 14.35 1.86
C ASP A 388 16.74 15.27 2.79
N LEU A 389 16.44 15.25 4.09
CA LEU A 389 17.25 15.97 5.09
C LEU A 389 18.69 15.44 5.12
N GLY A 390 18.88 14.12 5.13
CA GLY A 390 20.20 13.51 5.06
C GLY A 390 21.01 13.99 3.85
N MET A 391 20.38 13.99 2.67
CA MET A 391 20.97 14.47 1.43
C MET A 391 21.36 15.95 1.50
N ILE A 392 20.46 16.81 2.01
CA ILE A 392 20.73 18.24 2.18
C ILE A 392 21.92 18.49 3.13
N PHE A 393 21.94 17.83 4.29
CA PHE A 393 23.04 18.02 5.24
C PHE A 393 24.36 17.49 4.70
N GLN A 394 24.34 16.42 3.90
CA GLN A 394 25.51 15.92 3.20
C GLN A 394 26.02 16.94 2.17
N GLN A 395 25.15 17.55 1.36
CA GLN A 395 25.51 18.61 0.42
C GLN A 395 26.14 19.83 1.14
N LYS A 396 25.69 20.14 2.36
CA LYS A 396 26.25 21.20 3.21
C LYS A 396 27.56 20.81 3.91
N GLY A 397 28.09 19.61 3.68
CA GLY A 397 29.29 19.08 4.36
C GLY A 397 29.06 18.71 5.84
N ARG A 398 27.82 18.73 6.33
CA ARG A 398 27.44 18.39 7.71
C ARG A 398 27.20 16.88 7.84
N VAL A 399 28.26 16.11 7.57
CA VAL A 399 28.21 14.64 7.44
C VAL A 399 27.66 13.93 8.68
N ALA A 400 28.01 14.40 9.89
CA ALA A 400 27.53 13.79 11.13
C ALA A 400 25.99 13.85 11.27
N GLU A 401 25.39 14.96 10.81
CA GLU A 401 23.94 15.14 10.84
C GLU A 401 23.26 14.33 9.74
N ALA A 402 23.84 14.31 8.54
CA ALA A 402 23.35 13.46 7.46
C ALA A 402 23.27 11.99 7.91
N MET A 403 24.34 11.49 8.53
CA MET A 403 24.41 10.13 9.10
C MET A 403 23.35 9.89 10.18
N SER A 404 23.06 10.89 11.02
CA SER A 404 22.01 10.79 12.03
C SER A 404 20.63 10.58 11.39
N TYR A 405 20.31 11.34 10.34
CA TYR A 405 19.05 11.20 9.61
C TYR A 405 18.94 9.87 8.87
N TYR A 406 19.98 9.44 8.15
CA TYR A 406 19.97 8.14 7.49
C TYR A 406 19.82 6.97 8.48
N ARG A 407 20.47 7.05 9.64
CA ARG A 407 20.32 6.02 10.68
C ARG A 407 18.90 5.99 11.25
N LYS A 408 18.31 7.16 11.55
CA LYS A 408 16.89 7.23 11.97
C LYS A 408 15.96 6.65 10.93
N LEU A 409 16.17 6.98 9.65
CA LEU A 409 15.42 6.38 8.55
C LEU A 409 15.51 4.85 8.60
N LEU A 410 16.70 4.27 8.70
CA LEU A 410 16.89 2.82 8.74
C LEU A 410 16.34 2.15 10.00
N THR A 411 16.05 2.88 11.09
CA THR A 411 15.28 2.33 12.22
C THR A 411 13.80 2.18 11.89
N ILE A 412 13.25 3.02 11.01
CA ILE A 412 11.85 3.00 10.57
C ILE A 412 11.69 2.04 9.40
N LYS A 413 12.60 2.10 8.43
CA LYS A 413 12.56 1.34 7.18
C LYS A 413 13.93 0.71 6.87
N PRO A 414 14.27 -0.43 7.51
CA PRO A 414 15.58 -1.07 7.39
C PRO A 414 16.00 -1.44 5.96
N GLU A 415 15.04 -1.70 5.08
CA GLU A 415 15.23 -2.10 3.69
C GLU A 415 15.44 -0.92 2.71
N PHE A 416 15.46 0.33 3.19
CA PHE A 416 15.65 1.51 2.34
C PHE A 416 17.07 1.58 1.77
N SER A 417 17.23 1.00 0.58
CA SER A 417 18.50 0.80 -0.14
C SER A 417 19.32 2.07 -0.29
N LYS A 418 18.67 3.19 -0.65
CA LYS A 418 19.34 4.48 -0.89
C LYS A 418 20.05 5.04 0.34
N ALA A 419 19.42 4.97 1.51
CA ALA A 419 20.01 5.48 2.76
C ALA A 419 21.19 4.62 3.20
N ARG A 420 21.09 3.30 3.04
CA ARG A 420 22.19 2.37 3.31
C ARG A 420 23.39 2.66 2.40
N TYR A 421 23.14 2.82 1.11
CA TYR A 421 24.17 3.19 0.14
C TYR A 421 24.84 4.51 0.52
N GLN A 422 24.08 5.56 0.87
CA GLN A 422 24.67 6.83 1.31
C GLN A 422 25.56 6.66 2.55
N ILE A 423 25.11 5.91 3.55
CA ILE A 423 25.94 5.58 4.73
C ILE A 423 27.23 4.86 4.33
N GLU A 424 27.15 3.85 3.47
CA GLU A 424 28.31 3.08 3.01
C GLU A 424 29.31 3.98 2.27
N THR A 425 28.83 4.86 1.38
CA THR A 425 29.70 5.79 0.66
C THR A 425 30.44 6.76 1.58
N ILE A 426 29.75 7.28 2.61
CA ILE A 426 30.33 8.15 3.63
C ILE A 426 31.40 7.40 4.44
N LEU A 427 31.10 6.18 4.90
CA LEU A 427 32.01 5.39 5.72
C LEU A 427 33.26 4.94 4.96
N LYS A 428 33.13 4.66 3.67
CA LYS A 428 34.25 4.36 2.77
C LYS A 428 35.09 5.60 2.45
N GLY A 429 34.53 6.78 2.68
CA GLY A 429 35.17 8.05 2.35
C GLY A 429 35.27 8.28 0.86
N TYR A 430 34.31 7.77 0.07
CA TYR A 430 34.26 8.03 -1.36
C TYR A 430 34.09 9.54 -1.64
N GLN A 431 34.72 10.00 -2.70
CA GLN A 431 34.67 11.37 -3.19
C GLN A 431 33.77 11.42 -4.43
N PHE A 432 32.45 11.38 -4.21
CA PHE A 432 31.47 11.63 -5.25
C PHE A 432 30.95 13.06 -5.15
N SER A 433 30.84 13.75 -6.28
CA SER A 433 30.38 15.14 -6.33
C SER A 433 28.85 15.27 -6.25
N THR A 434 28.10 14.30 -6.78
CA THR A 434 26.63 14.33 -6.85
C THR A 434 26.02 12.95 -6.65
N ASP A 435 24.73 12.86 -6.26
CA ASP A 435 23.97 11.60 -6.20
C ASP A 435 23.05 11.34 -7.40
N TRP A 436 23.57 10.74 -8.48
CA TRP A 436 22.76 10.27 -9.61
C TRP A 436 22.45 8.77 -9.56
N PHE A 437 23.27 7.97 -8.87
CA PHE A 437 23.24 6.50 -8.95
C PHE A 437 22.23 5.84 -8.01
N SER A 438 21.95 6.42 -6.82
CA SER A 438 21.16 5.73 -5.79
C SER A 438 19.73 5.40 -6.23
N ARG A 439 19.16 6.17 -7.17
CA ARG A 439 17.85 5.91 -7.77
C ARG A 439 17.75 4.58 -8.52
N ASN A 440 18.89 4.01 -8.92
CA ASN A 440 18.96 2.77 -9.69
C ASN A 440 19.07 1.53 -8.80
N LEU A 441 19.33 1.70 -7.51
CA LEU A 441 19.65 0.59 -6.60
C LEU A 441 18.56 -0.47 -6.50
N ASP A 442 17.27 -0.10 -6.53
CA ASP A 442 16.19 -1.08 -6.43
C ASP A 442 16.17 -2.00 -7.67
N ILE A 443 16.29 -1.41 -8.86
CA ILE A 443 16.37 -2.11 -10.15
C ILE A 443 17.62 -3.00 -10.20
N LEU A 444 18.78 -2.45 -9.79
CA LEU A 444 20.04 -3.19 -9.78
C LEU A 444 20.05 -4.33 -8.76
N ASN A 445 19.47 -4.12 -7.57
CA ASN A 445 19.34 -5.17 -6.56
C ASN A 445 18.41 -6.30 -7.02
N GLU A 446 17.34 -5.98 -7.73
CA GLU A 446 16.39 -6.98 -8.23
C GLU A 446 16.96 -7.78 -9.41
N HIS A 447 17.51 -7.10 -10.42
CA HIS A 447 17.80 -7.71 -11.70
C HIS A 447 19.29 -8.00 -11.96
N VAL A 448 20.18 -7.23 -11.35
CA VAL A 448 21.62 -7.27 -11.66
C VAL A 448 22.40 -7.99 -10.57
N LYS A 449 22.06 -7.75 -9.31
CA LYS A 449 22.69 -8.44 -8.17
C LYS A 449 22.72 -9.96 -8.36
N PRO A 450 21.67 -10.67 -8.81
CA PRO A 450 21.73 -12.12 -9.03
C PRO A 450 22.88 -12.62 -9.93
N LEU A 451 23.47 -11.75 -10.77
CA LEU A 451 24.64 -12.06 -11.59
C LEU A 451 25.91 -12.30 -10.77
N PHE A 452 25.96 -11.93 -9.48
CA PHE A 452 27.12 -12.20 -8.59
C PHE A 452 27.50 -13.69 -8.54
N LYS A 453 26.58 -14.58 -8.92
CA LYS A 453 26.78 -16.03 -8.96
C LYS A 453 27.54 -16.53 -10.18
N ILE A 454 27.80 -15.69 -11.18
CA ILE A 454 28.49 -16.06 -12.41
C ILE A 454 30.01 -15.94 -12.18
N PRO A 455 30.79 -17.03 -12.19
CA PRO A 455 32.24 -16.96 -12.03
C PRO A 455 32.89 -16.25 -13.21
N GLY A 456 33.89 -15.41 -12.95
CA GLY A 456 34.62 -14.71 -14.01
C GLY A 456 33.75 -13.73 -14.80
N LEU A 457 32.80 -13.07 -14.13
CA LEU A 457 31.93 -12.07 -14.75
C LEU A 457 32.75 -10.92 -15.35
N ASN A 458 32.51 -10.60 -16.62
CA ASN A 458 33.15 -9.48 -17.30
C ASN A 458 32.13 -8.38 -17.58
N ILE A 459 32.36 -7.20 -16.98
CA ILE A 459 31.51 -6.01 -17.15
C ILE A 459 32.22 -4.99 -18.05
N LEU A 460 31.47 -4.36 -18.95
CA LEU A 460 31.88 -3.15 -19.65
C LEU A 460 31.02 -1.99 -19.15
N GLU A 461 31.65 -0.93 -18.67
CA GLU A 461 30.98 0.31 -18.27
C GLU A 461 31.40 1.43 -19.21
N ILE A 462 30.44 2.12 -19.79
CA ILE A 462 30.65 3.25 -20.69
C ILE A 462 30.13 4.50 -19.98
N GLY A 463 30.99 5.51 -19.84
CA GLY A 463 30.64 6.78 -19.18
C GLY A 463 30.87 6.79 -17.67
N SER A 464 31.95 6.18 -17.19
CA SER A 464 32.16 6.05 -15.74
C SER A 464 32.54 7.37 -15.06
N TRP A 465 31.53 8.08 -14.54
CA TRP A 465 31.71 9.33 -13.79
C TRP A 465 32.17 9.09 -12.35
N GLU A 466 33.40 9.49 -12.02
CA GLU A 466 34.02 9.34 -10.68
C GLU A 466 34.10 7.88 -10.18
N GLY A 467 33.84 6.90 -11.04
CA GLY A 467 33.91 5.46 -10.74
C GLY A 467 32.73 4.94 -9.93
N ARG A 468 31.59 5.64 -9.94
CA ARG A 468 30.55 5.40 -8.95
C ARG A 468 29.80 4.09 -9.10
N SER A 469 29.26 3.83 -10.29
CA SER A 469 28.67 2.54 -10.66
C SER A 469 29.72 1.44 -10.54
N THR A 470 30.96 1.70 -10.96
CA THR A 470 32.10 0.79 -10.81
C THR A 470 32.32 0.36 -9.36
N CYS A 471 32.38 1.31 -8.41
CA CYS A 471 32.50 1.00 -6.98
C CYS A 471 31.38 0.09 -6.51
N TRP A 472 30.14 0.37 -6.92
CA TRP A 472 29.01 -0.48 -6.56
C TRP A 472 29.13 -1.90 -7.15
N PHE A 473 29.53 -2.02 -8.43
CA PHE A 473 29.75 -3.32 -9.08
C PHE A 473 30.85 -4.13 -8.39
N LEU A 474 31.97 -3.49 -8.04
CA LEU A 474 33.08 -4.12 -7.33
C LEU A 474 32.66 -4.68 -5.98
N GLU A 475 31.81 -3.96 -5.25
CA GLU A 475 31.40 -4.34 -3.89
C GLU A 475 30.22 -5.31 -3.84
N ASN A 476 29.38 -5.35 -4.88
CA ASN A 476 28.12 -6.11 -4.85
C ASN A 476 28.07 -7.28 -5.82
N ILE A 477 28.88 -7.27 -6.89
CA ILE A 477 28.76 -8.24 -7.99
C ILE A 477 30.10 -8.90 -8.33
N LEU A 478 31.18 -8.12 -8.45
CA LEU A 478 32.51 -8.60 -8.87
C LEU A 478 33.30 -9.13 -7.67
N ILE A 479 32.75 -10.12 -6.97
CA ILE A 479 33.31 -10.60 -5.70
C ILE A 479 34.40 -11.67 -5.94
N ASP A 480 34.25 -12.51 -6.96
CA ASP A 480 35.22 -13.58 -7.26
C ASP A 480 36.54 -13.04 -7.84
N SER A 481 37.62 -13.81 -7.75
CA SER A 481 38.96 -13.39 -8.16
C SER A 481 39.17 -13.25 -9.67
N TYR A 482 38.26 -13.75 -10.50
CA TYR A 482 38.39 -13.76 -11.96
C TYR A 482 37.50 -12.72 -12.64
N SER A 483 36.55 -12.12 -11.91
CA SER A 483 35.70 -11.08 -12.46
C SER A 483 36.44 -9.76 -12.63
N GLN A 484 36.09 -9.05 -13.70
CA GLN A 484 36.74 -7.82 -14.10
C GLN A 484 35.73 -6.82 -14.65
N ILE A 485 36.09 -5.54 -14.58
CA ILE A 485 35.32 -4.45 -15.19
C ILE A 485 36.23 -3.60 -16.07
N THR A 486 35.84 -3.45 -17.33
CA THR A 486 36.45 -2.48 -18.25
C THR A 486 35.65 -1.19 -18.17
N CYS A 487 36.28 -0.13 -17.70
CA CYS A 487 35.68 1.20 -17.63
C CYS A 487 36.18 2.03 -18.80
N ILE A 488 35.27 2.36 -19.72
CA ILE A 488 35.52 3.34 -20.76
C ILE A 488 35.16 4.70 -20.20
N ASP A 489 36.21 5.47 -20.01
CA ASP A 489 36.16 6.83 -19.55
C ASP A 489 36.12 7.76 -20.78
N THR A 490 35.06 8.55 -20.89
CA THR A 490 34.79 9.42 -22.05
C THR A 490 35.19 10.89 -21.81
N PHE A 491 35.96 11.23 -20.76
CA PHE A 491 36.35 12.64 -20.51
C PHE A 491 37.15 13.25 -21.67
N ALA A 492 38.00 12.46 -22.33
CA ALA A 492 38.74 12.91 -23.51
C ALA A 492 37.96 12.61 -24.81
N GLY A 493 37.23 13.61 -25.31
CA GLY A 493 36.69 13.63 -26.67
C GLY A 493 35.20 13.36 -26.85
N SER A 494 34.40 13.26 -25.78
CA SER A 494 32.94 13.31 -25.89
C SER A 494 32.47 14.75 -26.17
N LEU A 495 31.41 14.91 -26.98
CA LEU A 495 30.82 16.23 -27.27
C LEU A 495 30.22 16.87 -26.00
N GLU A 496 29.71 16.05 -25.09
CA GLU A 496 29.12 16.47 -23.83
C GLU A 496 30.10 17.15 -22.88
N HIS A 497 31.37 16.71 -22.92
CA HIS A 497 32.39 17.19 -22.01
C HIS A 497 33.19 18.38 -22.57
N GLN A 498 32.98 18.78 -23.82
CA GLN A 498 33.64 19.95 -24.42
C GLN A 498 33.35 21.27 -23.69
N ARG A 499 32.27 21.31 -22.90
CA ARG A 499 31.88 22.48 -22.10
C ARG A 499 32.67 22.63 -20.79
N TYR A 500 33.39 21.59 -20.35
CA TYR A 500 34.10 21.60 -19.08
C TYR A 500 35.57 21.98 -19.27
N GLU A 501 36.11 22.73 -18.29
CA GLU A 501 37.52 23.07 -18.26
C GLU A 501 38.38 21.82 -18.03
N ARG A 502 39.60 21.84 -18.58
CA ARG A 502 40.53 20.71 -18.50
C ARG A 502 40.83 20.28 -17.06
N ASP A 503 41.03 21.25 -16.17
CA ASP A 503 41.35 21.00 -14.77
C ASP A 503 40.18 20.33 -14.03
N TYR A 504 38.94 20.67 -14.39
CA TYR A 504 37.76 20.00 -13.85
C TYR A 504 37.69 18.54 -14.29
N LEU A 505 37.96 18.24 -15.57
CA LEU A 505 38.01 16.87 -16.07
C LEU A 505 39.12 16.05 -15.40
N SER A 506 40.31 16.62 -15.24
CA SER A 506 41.39 15.98 -14.49
C SER A 506 40.99 15.66 -13.05
N SER A 507 40.24 16.55 -12.38
CA SER A 507 39.74 16.30 -11.03
C SER A 507 38.75 15.12 -10.96
N ILE A 508 37.99 14.85 -12.03
CA ILE A 508 37.07 13.70 -12.09
C ILE A 508 37.86 12.40 -12.22
N GLU A 509 38.89 12.37 -13.07
CA GLU A 509 39.78 11.22 -13.23
C GLU A 509 40.51 10.88 -11.91
N GLU A 510 41.00 11.90 -11.21
CA GLU A 510 41.62 11.74 -9.89
C GLU A 510 40.63 11.16 -8.87
N ARG A 511 39.37 11.62 -8.86
CA ARG A 511 38.33 11.08 -7.99
C ARG A 511 37.96 9.64 -8.37
N PHE A 512 37.89 9.31 -9.65
CA PHE A 512 37.74 7.92 -10.11
C PHE A 512 38.82 7.04 -9.49
N ASP A 513 40.10 7.38 -9.70
CA ASP A 513 41.22 6.55 -9.24
C ASP A 513 41.22 6.45 -7.70
N PHE A 514 40.93 7.56 -7.01
CA PHE A 514 40.77 7.57 -5.55
C PHE A 514 39.66 6.62 -5.08
N ASN A 515 38.47 6.69 -5.70
CA ASN A 515 37.31 5.89 -5.32
C ASN A 515 37.53 4.40 -5.61
N ILE A 516 38.09 4.05 -6.77
CA ILE A 516 38.42 2.66 -7.09
C ILE A 516 39.42 2.09 -6.07
N ASN A 517 40.46 2.84 -5.69
CA ASN A 517 41.41 2.39 -4.68
C ASN A 517 40.76 2.13 -3.31
N ARG A 518 39.71 2.88 -2.95
CA ARG A 518 38.96 2.68 -1.69
C ARG A 518 38.14 1.39 -1.64
N THR A 519 37.83 0.80 -2.79
CA THR A 519 37.16 -0.51 -2.86
C THR A 519 38.08 -1.65 -2.40
N GLY A 520 39.40 -1.48 -2.54
CA GLY A 520 40.38 -2.54 -2.33
C GLY A 520 40.43 -3.59 -3.46
N ALA A 521 39.78 -3.33 -4.59
CA ALA A 521 39.69 -4.22 -5.75
C ALA A 521 40.13 -3.53 -7.06
N ALA A 522 41.07 -2.60 -6.97
CA ALA A 522 41.54 -1.81 -8.12
C ALA A 522 42.17 -2.68 -9.22
N GLU A 523 42.73 -3.83 -8.86
CA GLU A 523 43.29 -4.82 -9.78
C GLU A 523 42.25 -5.44 -10.73
N LYS A 524 40.96 -5.36 -10.39
CA LYS A 524 39.85 -5.84 -11.24
C LYS A 524 39.42 -4.81 -12.28
N VAL A 525 39.93 -3.57 -12.19
CA VAL A 525 39.49 -2.45 -13.03
C VAL A 525 40.48 -2.21 -14.16
N ARG A 526 39.98 -2.27 -15.39
CA ARG A 526 40.69 -1.82 -16.59
C ARG A 526 40.11 -0.48 -17.04
N LYS A 527 40.76 0.62 -16.66
CA LYS A 527 40.42 1.99 -17.11
C LYS A 527 40.98 2.25 -18.50
N ILE A 528 40.15 2.76 -19.43
CA ILE A 528 40.55 3.18 -20.78
C ILE A 528 39.95 4.57 -21.04
N VAL A 529 40.81 5.57 -21.23
CA VAL A 529 40.39 6.97 -21.46
C VAL A 529 40.37 7.27 -22.96
N GLY A 530 39.24 7.79 -23.46
CA GLY A 530 39.10 8.25 -24.84
C GLY A 530 37.66 8.20 -25.37
N LYS A 531 37.47 8.52 -26.65
CA LYS A 531 36.16 8.50 -27.29
C LYS A 531 35.59 7.06 -27.30
N SER A 532 34.45 6.85 -26.67
CA SER A 532 33.83 5.51 -26.49
C SER A 532 33.74 4.76 -27.81
N GLN A 533 33.25 5.41 -28.87
CA GLN A 533 33.07 4.78 -30.17
C GLN A 533 34.39 4.26 -30.78
N GLN A 534 35.53 4.90 -30.51
CA GLN A 534 36.83 4.42 -30.98
C GLN A 534 37.31 3.22 -30.16
N ILE A 535 37.15 3.29 -28.84
CA ILE A 535 37.58 2.23 -27.93
C ILE A 535 36.76 0.96 -28.15
N LEU A 536 35.43 1.08 -28.28
CA LEU A 536 34.52 -0.06 -28.47
C LEU A 536 34.90 -0.91 -29.69
N ARG A 537 35.40 -0.29 -30.76
CA ARG A 537 35.87 -0.98 -31.98
C ARG A 537 37.12 -1.84 -31.77
N SER A 538 37.87 -1.61 -30.69
CA SER A 538 39.09 -2.35 -30.35
C SER A 538 38.87 -3.45 -29.31
N LEU A 539 37.68 -3.52 -28.71
CA LEU A 539 37.37 -4.48 -27.65
C LEU A 539 37.00 -5.86 -28.20
N PRO A 540 37.23 -6.94 -27.42
CA PRO A 540 36.96 -8.30 -27.87
C PRO A 540 35.45 -8.56 -28.06
N LEU A 541 35.12 -9.20 -29.19
CA LEU A 541 33.75 -9.57 -29.54
C LEU A 541 33.22 -10.69 -28.61
N GLY A 542 31.95 -10.61 -28.23
CA GLY A 542 31.27 -11.63 -27.42
C GLY A 542 31.95 -11.93 -26.07
N PHE A 543 32.61 -10.95 -25.47
CA PHE A 543 33.40 -11.12 -24.25
C PHE A 543 32.65 -10.72 -22.97
N TYR A 544 31.75 -9.75 -23.05
CA TYR A 544 31.13 -9.15 -21.87
C TYR A 544 29.80 -9.81 -21.50
N ASP A 545 29.62 -10.10 -20.21
CA ASP A 545 28.40 -10.64 -19.64
C ASP A 545 27.37 -9.54 -19.36
N LEU A 546 27.86 -8.35 -19.03
CA LEU A 546 27.06 -7.15 -18.78
C LEU A 546 27.72 -5.93 -19.45
N VAL A 547 26.90 -5.12 -20.12
CA VAL A 547 27.30 -3.79 -20.57
C VAL A 547 26.41 -2.75 -19.91
N TYR A 548 27.02 -1.82 -19.18
CA TYR A 548 26.39 -0.65 -18.59
C TYR A 548 26.67 0.57 -19.45
N ILE A 549 25.63 1.17 -19.99
CA ILE A 549 25.70 2.33 -20.88
C ILE A 549 25.11 3.52 -20.13
N ASP A 550 26.01 4.30 -19.54
CA ASP A 550 25.76 5.65 -19.03
C ASP A 550 26.44 6.64 -19.98
N GLY A 551 26.15 6.41 -21.27
CA GLY A 551 26.74 7.13 -22.39
C GLY A 551 26.16 8.53 -22.52
N SER A 552 26.78 9.33 -23.38
CA SER A 552 26.47 10.74 -23.53
C SER A 552 24.97 11.03 -23.64
N HIS A 553 24.48 12.15 -23.12
CA HIS A 553 23.07 12.49 -23.28
C HIS A 553 22.65 12.88 -24.72
N LEU A 554 23.52 12.71 -25.71
CA LEU A 554 23.19 12.87 -27.13
C LEU A 554 22.67 11.56 -27.72
N ALA A 555 21.49 11.62 -28.35
CA ALA A 555 20.84 10.45 -28.94
C ALA A 555 21.72 9.67 -29.94
N SER A 556 22.55 10.37 -30.73
CA SER A 556 23.47 9.75 -31.69
C SER A 556 24.57 8.94 -31.00
N ASP A 557 25.11 9.47 -29.91
CA ASP A 557 26.26 8.89 -29.22
C ASP A 557 25.82 7.64 -28.46
N VAL A 558 24.66 7.70 -27.77
CA VAL A 558 24.05 6.52 -27.14
C VAL A 558 23.73 5.45 -28.17
N LEU A 559 23.16 5.82 -29.32
CA LEU A 559 22.85 4.84 -30.37
C LEU A 559 24.13 4.18 -30.90
N GLU A 560 25.18 4.94 -31.17
CA GLU A 560 26.45 4.36 -31.66
C GLU A 560 27.09 3.46 -30.59
N ASP A 561 27.10 3.89 -29.32
CA ASP A 561 27.61 3.08 -28.21
C ASP A 561 26.80 1.80 -28.02
N ALA A 562 25.48 1.85 -28.17
CA ALA A 562 24.59 0.69 -28.11
C ALA A 562 24.87 -0.30 -29.25
N VAL A 563 24.96 0.20 -30.48
CA VAL A 563 25.20 -0.62 -31.69
C VAL A 563 26.58 -1.27 -31.63
N LEU A 564 27.63 -0.53 -31.25
CA LEU A 564 28.98 -1.08 -31.13
C LEU A 564 29.06 -2.10 -29.99
N SER A 565 28.42 -1.83 -28.86
CA SER A 565 28.37 -2.75 -27.72
C SER A 565 27.61 -4.03 -28.02
N TRP A 566 26.66 -4.03 -28.96
CA TRP A 566 25.93 -5.24 -29.36
C TRP A 566 26.86 -6.40 -29.72
N ALA A 567 27.94 -6.12 -30.46
CA ALA A 567 28.89 -7.15 -30.88
C ALA A 567 29.80 -7.64 -29.72
N LEU A 568 29.93 -6.84 -28.67
CA LEU A 568 30.78 -7.11 -27.50
C LEU A 568 30.04 -7.96 -26.44
N VAL A 569 28.72 -7.87 -26.37
CA VAL A 569 27.87 -8.61 -25.41
C VAL A 569 27.68 -10.06 -25.84
N LYS A 570 27.87 -11.00 -24.91
CA LYS A 570 27.56 -12.43 -25.09
C LYS A 570 26.09 -12.67 -25.40
N VAL A 571 25.80 -13.73 -26.16
CA VAL A 571 24.44 -14.28 -26.18
C VAL A 571 24.06 -14.71 -24.76
N GLY A 572 22.91 -14.25 -24.28
CA GLY A 572 22.48 -14.39 -22.88
C GLY A 572 22.96 -13.28 -21.95
N GLY A 573 23.84 -12.39 -22.39
CA GLY A 573 24.33 -11.23 -21.65
C GLY A 573 23.28 -10.13 -21.53
N THR A 574 23.55 -9.18 -20.63
CA THR A 574 22.63 -8.08 -20.27
C THR A 574 23.20 -6.72 -20.71
N ILE A 575 22.35 -5.87 -21.25
CA ILE A 575 22.65 -4.46 -21.57
C ILE A 575 21.79 -3.59 -20.68
N ILE A 576 22.40 -2.64 -19.98
CA ILE A 576 21.74 -1.63 -19.15
C ILE A 576 21.91 -0.29 -19.83
N PHE A 577 20.80 0.40 -20.07
CA PHE A 577 20.79 1.81 -20.48
C PHE A 577 20.34 2.64 -19.30
N ASP A 578 21.23 3.49 -18.79
CA ASP A 578 20.88 4.49 -17.80
C ASP A 578 20.17 5.69 -18.45
N ASP A 579 19.45 6.48 -17.64
CA ASP A 579 18.83 7.74 -18.07
C ASP A 579 17.89 7.66 -19.31
N TYR A 580 17.13 6.57 -19.43
CA TYR A 580 16.18 6.37 -20.55
C TYR A 580 15.07 7.43 -20.61
N ASP A 581 14.62 7.92 -19.45
CA ASP A 581 13.57 8.96 -19.37
C ASP A 581 14.14 10.35 -19.05
N PHE A 582 15.45 10.56 -19.22
CA PHE A 582 16.06 11.87 -18.99
C PHE A 582 15.68 12.85 -20.12
N ILE A 583 15.19 14.03 -19.76
CA ILE A 583 14.79 15.08 -20.72
C ILE A 583 15.58 16.35 -20.40
N PHE A 584 16.36 16.85 -21.37
CA PHE A 584 16.95 18.19 -21.27
C PHE A 584 15.88 19.27 -21.37
N ALA A 585 15.83 20.15 -20.38
CA ALA A 585 14.86 21.25 -20.29
C ALA A 585 14.88 22.26 -21.46
N LYS A 586 15.85 22.16 -22.38
CA LYS A 586 16.06 23.17 -23.45
C LYS A 586 16.22 22.61 -24.87
N ASN A 587 16.23 21.29 -25.11
CA ASN A 587 16.46 20.79 -26.48
C ASN A 587 15.91 19.37 -26.74
N THR A 588 15.06 19.23 -27.77
CA THR A 588 14.45 17.94 -28.16
C THR A 588 15.43 16.98 -28.86
N PHE A 589 16.56 17.48 -29.35
CA PHE A 589 17.62 16.67 -30.01
C PHE A 589 18.55 15.94 -29.03
N GLN A 590 18.47 16.22 -27.72
CA GLN A 590 19.29 15.59 -26.65
C GLN A 590 18.51 14.51 -25.89
N ASN A 591 17.59 13.83 -26.57
CA ASN A 591 16.75 12.82 -25.95
C ASN A 591 17.39 11.44 -26.11
N THR A 592 18.16 11.00 -25.11
CA THR A 592 18.76 9.65 -25.00
C THR A 592 17.77 8.55 -25.38
N LYS A 593 16.51 8.73 -24.97
CA LYS A 593 15.38 7.86 -25.31
C LYS A 593 15.27 7.56 -26.80
N VAL A 594 15.48 8.55 -27.67
CA VAL A 594 15.36 8.38 -29.14
C VAL A 594 16.43 7.43 -29.66
N GLY A 595 17.67 7.56 -29.18
CA GLY A 595 18.76 6.66 -29.56
C GLY A 595 18.52 5.23 -29.07
N ILE A 596 18.07 5.09 -27.81
CA ILE A 596 17.76 3.81 -27.20
C ILE A 596 16.56 3.13 -27.89
N ASP A 597 15.49 3.88 -28.20
CA ASP A 597 14.32 3.38 -28.92
C ASP A 597 14.67 2.94 -30.35
N ALA A 598 15.56 3.68 -31.04
CA ALA A 598 16.05 3.29 -32.36
C ALA A 598 16.82 1.96 -32.31
N PHE A 599 17.71 1.80 -31.33
CA PHE A 599 18.41 0.53 -31.09
C PHE A 599 17.41 -0.62 -30.82
N ILE A 600 16.48 -0.42 -29.88
CA ILE A 600 15.45 -1.41 -29.54
C ILE A 600 14.62 -1.78 -30.77
N SER A 601 14.26 -0.82 -31.61
CA SER A 601 13.48 -1.09 -32.83
C SER A 601 14.24 -1.99 -33.79
N VAL A 602 15.54 -1.73 -34.00
CA VAL A 602 16.39 -2.51 -34.92
C VAL A 602 16.65 -3.92 -34.41
N PHE A 603 16.82 -4.09 -33.10
CA PHE A 603 17.15 -5.38 -32.48
C PHE A 603 15.96 -6.08 -31.81
N SER A 604 14.73 -5.64 -32.10
CA SER A 604 13.50 -6.03 -31.39
C SER A 604 13.25 -7.54 -31.34
N ASP A 605 13.61 -8.27 -32.40
CA ASP A 605 13.50 -9.73 -32.51
C ASP A 605 14.66 -10.50 -31.83
N LYS A 606 15.71 -9.79 -31.41
CA LYS A 606 16.93 -10.36 -30.80
C LYS A 606 17.10 -10.05 -29.32
N ILE A 607 16.18 -9.29 -28.72
CA ILE A 607 16.25 -8.86 -27.32
C ILE A 607 15.04 -9.33 -26.51
N LYS A 608 15.22 -9.42 -25.19
CA LYS A 608 14.13 -9.55 -24.23
C LYS A 608 14.22 -8.43 -23.20
N PHE A 609 13.13 -7.71 -22.97
CA PHE A 609 13.04 -6.76 -21.85
C PHE A 609 13.10 -7.51 -20.52
N ILE A 610 14.05 -7.11 -19.68
CA ILE A 610 14.11 -7.50 -18.27
C ILE A 610 13.35 -6.46 -17.44
N HIS A 611 13.60 -5.18 -17.71
CA HIS A 611 13.00 -4.05 -17.00
C HIS A 611 12.87 -2.82 -17.92
N LYS A 612 11.84 -1.99 -17.69
CA LYS A 612 11.62 -0.73 -18.40
C LYS A 612 10.98 0.32 -17.49
N SER A 613 11.80 1.24 -16.99
CA SER A 613 11.38 2.49 -16.31
C SER A 613 12.28 3.63 -16.79
N HIS A 614 12.70 4.52 -15.89
CA HIS A 614 13.79 5.47 -16.12
C HIS A 614 15.14 4.81 -16.47
N GLN A 615 15.26 3.50 -16.28
CA GLN A 615 16.39 2.67 -16.71
C GLN A 615 15.84 1.48 -17.53
N ILE A 616 16.55 1.07 -18.59
CA ILE A 616 16.20 -0.10 -19.42
C ILE A 616 17.22 -1.21 -19.24
N LEU A 617 16.74 -2.43 -18.98
CA LEU A 617 17.56 -3.63 -18.97
C LEU A 617 17.10 -4.60 -20.05
N LEU A 618 18.01 -4.99 -20.94
CA LEU A 618 17.75 -5.91 -22.03
C LEU A 618 18.62 -7.15 -21.91
N LYS A 619 18.07 -8.31 -22.25
CA LYS A 619 18.82 -9.55 -22.45
C LYS A 619 19.03 -9.80 -23.94
N LYS A 620 20.25 -10.08 -24.36
CA LYS A 620 20.57 -10.51 -25.73
C LYS A 620 20.20 -11.98 -25.93
N LEU A 621 19.35 -12.28 -26.90
CA LEU A 621 18.90 -13.65 -27.20
C LEU A 621 19.69 -14.32 -28.31
N PHE A 622 20.07 -13.55 -29.33
CA PHE A 622 20.76 -14.04 -30.54
C PHE A 622 21.85 -13.06 -30.96
N SER A 623 22.79 -13.51 -31.80
CA SER A 623 23.86 -12.69 -32.37
C SER A 623 23.38 -11.67 -33.40
#